data_AF-A0A4Y2JXC1-F1
#
_entry.id   AF-A0A4Y2JXC1-F1
#
_cell.length_a   1.000
_cell.length_b   1.000
_cell.length_c   1.000
_cell.angle_alpha   90.00
_cell.angle_beta   90.00
_cell.angle_gamma   90.00
#
_symmetry.space_group_name_H-M   'P 1'
#
loop_
_entity.id
_entity.type
_entity.pdbx_description
1 polymer ?
#
loop_
_entity_poly.entity_id
_entity_poly.type
_entity_poly.pdbx_seq_one_letter_code
_entity_poly.pdbx_strand_id
1 'polypeptide(L)'
;MPKRSCKFTEDLQNEFPFLKKLALFNKAILGIEKDNTTAFEVAEAHKALKRNLTEGKASNFVPMGAKNIYRNLDEQVRNSVKEEFDGLYERCIAYLDLWENSFGNAEQFSSVNLTKTNAVDWENAETSAEIINNVFFDVPI
;
A
#
# COMPACT_ATOMS: atom_id res chain seq x y z
N MET A 1 7.12 0.15 -20.48
CA MET A 1 6.71 -1.14 -19.89
C MET A 1 5.32 -1.52 -20.39
N PRO A 2 5.05 -2.78 -20.78
CA PRO A 2 3.72 -3.20 -21.23
C PRO A 2 2.73 -3.16 -20.06
N LYS A 3 1.58 -2.51 -20.23
CA LYS A 3 0.50 -2.50 -19.23
C LYS A 3 -0.10 -3.90 -19.11
N ARG A 4 -0.06 -4.49 -17.91
CA ARG A 4 -0.74 -5.75 -17.62
C ARG A 4 -2.25 -5.50 -17.52
N SER A 5 -2.98 -5.54 -18.62
CA SER A 5 -4.45 -5.62 -18.60
C SER A 5 -4.88 -7.07 -18.68
N CYS A 6 -5.27 -7.66 -17.54
CA CYS A 6 -5.74 -9.04 -17.48
C CYS A 6 -7.27 -9.05 -17.45
N LYS A 7 -7.92 -9.36 -18.59
CA LYS A 7 -9.39 -9.48 -18.69
C LYS A 7 -9.96 -10.54 -17.73
N PHE A 8 -9.19 -11.60 -17.46
CA PHE A 8 -9.57 -12.67 -16.52
C PHE A 8 -9.84 -12.16 -15.10
N THR A 9 -9.14 -11.10 -14.67
CA THR A 9 -9.33 -10.53 -13.33
C THR A 9 -10.61 -9.71 -13.24
N GLU A 10 -11.10 -9.13 -14.34
CA GLU A 10 -12.31 -8.31 -14.39
C GLU A 10 -13.58 -9.16 -14.29
N ASP A 11 -13.63 -10.29 -15.02
CA ASP A 11 -14.77 -11.20 -14.99
C ASP A 11 -14.92 -11.88 -13.61
N LEU A 12 -13.81 -12.33 -13.02
CA LEU A 12 -13.76 -12.88 -11.66
C LEU A 12 -14.17 -11.87 -10.58
N GLN A 13 -13.91 -10.57 -10.77
CA GLN A 13 -14.35 -9.53 -9.81
C GLN A 13 -15.85 -9.27 -9.85
N ASN A 14 -16.48 -9.47 -11.02
CA ASN A 14 -17.92 -9.35 -11.18
C ASN A 14 -18.64 -10.56 -10.59
N GLU A 15 -18.06 -11.76 -10.76
CA GLU A 15 -18.59 -13.01 -10.22
C GLU A 15 -18.32 -13.17 -8.70
N PHE A 16 -17.17 -12.69 -8.23
CA PHE A 16 -16.73 -12.79 -6.84
C PHE A 16 -16.35 -11.40 -6.27
N PRO A 17 -17.32 -10.62 -5.75
CA PRO A 17 -17.12 -9.23 -5.34
C PRO A 17 -16.09 -9.02 -4.23
N PHE A 18 -15.76 -10.06 -3.46
CA PHE A 18 -14.70 -10.02 -2.46
C PHE A 18 -13.30 -9.89 -3.09
N LEU A 19 -13.10 -10.37 -4.32
CA LEU A 19 -11.87 -10.18 -5.10
C LEU A 19 -11.66 -8.71 -5.52
N LYS A 20 -12.68 -7.84 -5.42
CA LYS A 20 -12.49 -6.39 -5.63
C LYS A 20 -11.45 -5.79 -4.69
N LYS A 21 -11.26 -6.35 -3.49
CA LYS A 21 -10.21 -5.90 -2.57
C LYS A 21 -8.81 -6.19 -3.11
N LEU A 22 -8.61 -7.39 -3.68
CA LEU A 22 -7.38 -7.77 -4.37
C LEU A 22 -7.15 -6.92 -5.62
N ALA A 23 -8.21 -6.61 -6.37
CA ALA A 23 -8.13 -5.75 -7.53
C ALA A 23 -7.77 -4.30 -7.17
N LEU A 24 -8.35 -3.77 -6.09
CA LEU A 24 -8.01 -2.46 -5.55
C LEU A 24 -6.57 -2.42 -5.05
N PHE A 25 -6.11 -3.49 -4.39
CA PHE A 25 -4.72 -3.64 -3.98
C PHE A 25 -3.78 -3.64 -5.19
N ASN A 26 -4.04 -4.48 -6.19
CA ASN A 26 -3.26 -4.53 -7.43
C ASN A 26 -3.27 -3.18 -8.17
N LYS A 27 -4.42 -2.49 -8.20
CA LYS A 27 -4.53 -1.15 -8.79
C LYS A 27 -3.73 -0.11 -8.00
N ALA A 28 -3.72 -0.21 -6.67
CA ALA A 28 -2.91 0.65 -5.82
C ALA A 28 -1.41 0.41 -6.05
N ILE A 29 -0.97 -0.86 -6.10
CA ILE A 29 0.41 -1.22 -6.45
C ILE A 29 0.77 -0.68 -7.84
N LEU A 30 -0.08 -0.90 -8.85
CA LEU A 30 0.16 -0.36 -10.19
C LEU A 30 0.21 1.17 -10.22
N GLY A 31 -0.58 1.85 -9.39
CA GLY A 31 -0.52 3.30 -9.24
C GLY A 31 0.79 3.76 -8.60
N ILE A 32 1.19 3.08 -7.53
CA ILE A 32 2.47 3.29 -6.84
C ILE A 32 3.65 3.08 -7.80
N GLU A 33 3.62 2.03 -8.64
CA GLU A 33 4.66 1.72 -9.62
C GLU A 33 4.67 2.66 -10.84
N LYS A 34 3.54 3.31 -11.17
CA LYS A 34 3.36 4.05 -12.43
C LYS A 34 3.39 5.57 -12.26
N ASP A 35 2.82 6.10 -11.17
CA ASP A 35 2.53 7.54 -11.03
C ASP A 35 3.43 8.24 -10.00
N ASN A 36 4.17 7.50 -9.16
CA ASN A 36 5.17 8.07 -8.25
C ASN A 36 6.55 8.07 -8.92
N THR A 37 7.13 9.25 -9.11
CA THR A 37 8.37 9.41 -9.89
C THR A 37 9.61 9.18 -9.03
N THR A 38 9.46 9.23 -7.70
CA THR A 38 10.57 9.13 -6.75
C THR A 38 10.35 8.02 -5.73
N ALA A 39 11.44 7.43 -5.23
CA ALA A 39 11.42 6.37 -4.22
C ALA A 39 10.72 6.79 -2.92
N PHE A 40 10.73 8.08 -2.57
CA PHE A 40 10.06 8.60 -1.37
C PHE A 40 8.53 8.66 -1.52
N GLU A 41 8.01 9.03 -2.70
CA GLU A 41 6.57 9.00 -2.98
C GLU A 41 6.02 7.57 -2.93
N VAL A 42 6.80 6.62 -3.45
CA VAL A 42 6.52 5.18 -3.36
C VAL A 42 6.50 4.71 -1.90
N ALA A 43 7.49 5.09 -1.09
CA ALA A 43 7.56 4.72 0.32
C ALA A 43 6.40 5.32 1.14
N GLU A 44 6.02 6.58 0.89
CA GLU A 44 4.86 7.19 1.53
C GLU A 44 3.54 6.49 1.18
N ALA A 45 3.34 6.18 -0.11
CA ALA A 45 2.13 5.50 -0.56
C ALA A 45 2.05 4.06 -0.03
N HIS A 46 3.20 3.38 0.08
CA HIS A 46 3.34 2.09 0.74
C HIS A 46 2.92 2.17 2.21
N LYS A 47 3.46 3.11 2.99
CA LYS A 47 3.08 3.35 4.39
C LYS A 47 1.60 3.63 4.55
N ALA A 48 1.04 4.50 3.70
CA ALA A 48 -0.37 4.84 3.75
C ALA A 48 -1.26 3.63 3.47
N LEU A 49 -0.88 2.79 2.49
CA LEU A 49 -1.60 1.56 2.17
C LEU A 49 -1.52 0.54 3.31
N LYS A 50 -0.34 0.33 3.88
CA LYS A 50 -0.13 -0.55 5.04
C LYS A 50 -0.99 -0.11 6.24
N ARG A 51 -1.00 1.19 6.56
CA ARG A 51 -1.86 1.76 7.61
C ARG A 51 -3.34 1.48 7.35
N ASN A 52 -3.83 1.78 6.14
CA ASN A 52 -5.24 1.56 5.78
C ASN A 52 -5.65 0.09 5.89
N LEU A 53 -4.75 -0.85 5.56
CA LEU A 53 -4.99 -2.28 5.71
C LEU A 53 -5.06 -2.69 7.18
N THR A 54 -4.13 -2.22 8.01
CA THR A 54 -4.11 -2.49 9.46
C THR A 54 -5.35 -1.94 10.15
N GLU A 55 -5.71 -0.69 9.89
CA GLU A 55 -6.93 -0.05 10.45
C GLU A 55 -8.20 -0.74 9.92
N GLY A 56 -8.22 -1.11 8.65
CA GLY A 56 -9.30 -1.86 8.03
C GLY A 56 -9.51 -3.24 8.67
N LYS A 57 -8.43 -3.95 8.98
CA LYS A 57 -8.49 -5.22 9.70
C LYS A 57 -9.02 -5.03 11.13
N ALA A 58 -8.43 -4.09 11.89
CA ALA A 58 -8.81 -3.82 13.28
C ALA A 58 -10.29 -3.41 13.42
N SER A 59 -10.83 -2.67 12.45
CA SER A 59 -12.23 -2.25 12.41
C SER A 59 -13.20 -3.31 11.86
N ASN A 60 -12.71 -4.51 11.51
CA ASN A 60 -13.49 -5.55 10.81
C ASN A 60 -14.18 -4.99 9.55
N PHE A 61 -13.47 -4.16 8.78
CA PHE A 61 -14.05 -3.44 7.66
C PHE A 61 -14.45 -4.39 6.52
N VAL A 62 -15.75 -4.43 6.24
CA VAL A 62 -16.34 -5.10 5.08
C VAL A 62 -16.67 -4.04 4.01
N PRO A 63 -16.11 -4.16 2.78
CA PRO A 63 -16.42 -3.26 1.69
C PRO A 63 -17.93 -3.18 1.43
N MET A 64 -18.42 -1.99 1.07
CA MET A 64 -19.86 -1.76 0.88
C MET A 64 -20.47 -2.72 -0.17
N GLY A 65 -19.73 -3.02 -1.24
CA GLY A 65 -20.14 -4.00 -2.25
C GLY A 65 -20.27 -5.44 -1.74
N ALA A 66 -19.57 -5.80 -0.66
CA ALA A 66 -19.64 -7.12 -0.02
C ALA A 66 -20.62 -7.15 1.17
N LYS A 67 -20.95 -5.99 1.76
CA LYS A 67 -21.82 -5.90 2.95
C LYS A 67 -23.19 -6.54 2.75
N ASN A 68 -23.81 -6.37 1.58
CA ASN A 68 -25.16 -6.89 1.34
C ASN A 68 -25.15 -8.43 1.25
N ILE A 69 -24.14 -8.99 0.59
CA ILE A 69 -23.95 -10.45 0.49
C ILE A 69 -23.64 -11.00 1.87
N TYR A 70 -22.68 -10.40 2.58
CA TYR A 70 -22.24 -10.82 3.91
C TYR A 70 -23.38 -10.84 4.95
N ARG A 71 -24.34 -9.91 4.87
CA ARG A 71 -25.51 -9.87 5.77
C ARG A 71 -26.51 -11.00 5.56
N ASN A 72 -26.56 -11.55 4.35
CA ASN A 72 -27.52 -12.59 3.97
C ASN A 72 -26.95 -14.01 4.10
N LEU A 73 -25.67 -14.14 4.46
CA LEU A 73 -25.04 -15.43 4.76
C LEU A 73 -25.49 -15.94 6.13
N ASP A 74 -25.62 -17.25 6.26
CA ASP A 74 -25.75 -17.93 7.54
C ASP A 74 -24.51 -17.67 8.41
N GLU A 75 -24.66 -17.87 9.71
CA GLU A 75 -23.63 -17.53 10.69
C GLU A 75 -22.35 -18.36 10.50
N GLN A 76 -22.48 -19.64 10.12
CA GLN A 76 -21.32 -20.52 9.92
C GLN A 76 -20.51 -20.07 8.70
N VAL A 77 -21.16 -19.84 7.55
CA VAL A 77 -20.47 -19.36 6.35
C VAL A 77 -19.90 -17.95 6.56
N ARG A 78 -20.62 -17.09 7.30
CA ARG A 78 -20.15 -15.74 7.64
C ARG A 78 -18.84 -15.78 8.44
N ASN A 79 -18.72 -16.67 9.41
CA ASN A 79 -17.50 -16.82 10.21
C ASN A 79 -16.32 -17.30 9.35
N SER A 80 -16.54 -18.29 8.48
CA SER A 80 -15.52 -18.76 7.53
C SER A 80 -15.08 -17.64 6.56
N VAL A 81 -16.02 -16.87 6.01
CA VAL A 81 -15.71 -15.72 5.14
C VAL A 81 -14.93 -14.65 5.88
N LYS A 82 -15.21 -14.42 7.17
CA LYS A 82 -14.46 -13.48 8.00
C LYS A 82 -13.01 -13.92 8.17
N GLU A 83 -12.77 -15.20 8.48
CA GLU A 83 -11.41 -15.75 8.58
C GLU A 83 -10.63 -15.58 7.27
N GLU A 84 -11.27 -15.81 6.13
CA GLU A 84 -10.66 -15.58 4.81
C GLU A 84 -10.32 -14.09 4.58
N PHE A 85 -11.17 -13.16 5.02
CA PHE A 85 -10.88 -11.73 4.95
C PHE A 85 -9.71 -11.34 5.85
N ASP A 86 -9.64 -11.88 7.07
CA ASP A 86 -8.54 -11.63 8.00
C ASP A 86 -7.23 -12.19 7.44
N GLY A 87 -7.24 -13.40 6.88
CA GLY A 87 -6.09 -14.00 6.20
C GLY A 87 -5.69 -13.25 4.93
N LEU A 88 -6.62 -12.62 4.21
CA LEU A 88 -6.29 -11.73 3.10
C LEU A 88 -5.56 -10.46 3.58
N TYR A 89 -6.05 -9.82 4.64
CA TYR A 89 -5.39 -8.66 5.24
C TYR A 89 -3.96 -8.99 5.68
N GLU A 90 -3.78 -10.12 6.37
CA GLU A 90 -2.47 -10.58 6.83
C GLU A 90 -1.50 -10.81 5.68
N ARG A 91 -1.95 -11.47 4.60
CA ARG A 91 -1.12 -11.69 3.40
C ARG A 91 -0.73 -10.37 2.72
N CYS A 92 -1.66 -9.42 2.61
CA CYS A 92 -1.36 -8.11 2.04
C CYS A 92 -0.36 -7.31 2.91
N ILE A 93 -0.53 -7.33 4.23
CA ILE A 93 0.40 -6.65 5.15
C ILE A 93 1.78 -7.32 5.10
N ALA A 94 1.85 -8.64 5.19
CA ALA A 94 3.11 -9.39 5.10
C ALA A 94 3.83 -9.14 3.78
N TYR A 95 3.10 -9.02 2.66
CA TYR A 95 3.68 -8.63 1.38
C TYR A 95 4.29 -7.23 1.42
N LEU A 96 3.60 -6.27 2.03
CA LEU A 96 4.13 -4.92 2.21
C LEU A 96 5.35 -4.91 3.14
N ASP A 97 5.36 -5.72 4.19
CA ASP A 97 6.51 -5.86 5.11
C ASP A 97 7.76 -6.36 4.37
N LEU A 98 7.61 -7.29 3.42
CA LEU A 98 8.72 -7.74 2.57
C LEU A 98 9.29 -6.59 1.72
N TRP A 99 8.44 -5.66 1.30
CA TRP A 99 8.84 -4.51 0.48
C TRP A 99 9.43 -3.35 1.30
N GLU A 100 9.12 -3.26 2.59
CA GLU A 100 9.50 -2.14 3.46
C GLU A 100 11.03 -1.93 3.51
N ASN A 101 11.81 -3.01 3.48
CA ASN A 101 13.28 -2.94 3.46
C ASN A 101 13.86 -2.40 2.15
N SER A 102 13.07 -2.31 1.07
CA SER A 102 13.55 -1.86 -0.25
C SER A 102 13.66 -0.33 -0.37
N PHE A 103 13.07 0.42 0.57
CA PHE A 103 13.02 1.89 0.50
C PHE A 103 14.14 2.58 1.28
N GLY A 104 14.82 1.89 2.20
CA GLY A 104 15.92 2.44 2.99
C GLY A 104 15.56 3.79 3.62
N ASN A 105 16.39 4.80 3.37
CA ASN A 105 16.21 6.17 3.88
C ASN A 105 15.35 7.07 2.98
N ALA A 106 14.73 6.53 1.92
CA ALA A 106 13.97 7.34 0.96
C ALA A 106 12.88 8.19 1.62
N GLU A 107 12.27 7.70 2.70
CA GLU A 107 11.21 8.38 3.45
C GLU A 107 11.64 9.72 4.06
N GLN A 108 12.92 9.89 4.36
CA GLN A 108 13.48 11.12 4.92
C GLN A 108 13.44 12.28 3.91
N PHE A 109 13.32 11.96 2.61
CA PHE A 109 13.17 12.95 1.54
C PHE A 109 11.71 13.36 1.29
N SER A 110 10.75 12.88 2.09
CA SER A 110 9.34 13.31 1.98
C SER A 110 9.16 14.82 2.19
N SER A 111 10.03 15.46 2.97
CA SER A 111 10.06 16.92 3.20
C SER A 111 10.44 17.71 1.95
N VAL A 112 11.17 17.11 1.01
CA VAL A 112 11.56 17.71 -0.27
C VAL A 112 10.36 17.79 -1.23
N ASN A 113 9.25 17.10 -0.92
CA ASN A 113 8.05 17.14 -1.72
C ASN A 113 7.23 18.43 -1.47
N LEU A 114 7.52 19.45 -2.29
CA LEU A 114 6.86 20.76 -2.27
C LEU A 114 5.34 20.73 -2.58
N THR A 115 4.79 19.57 -2.98
CA THR A 115 3.37 19.43 -3.33
C THR A 115 2.46 19.15 -2.12
N LYS A 116 3.03 18.84 -0.94
CA LYS A 116 2.28 18.61 0.31
C LYS A 116 2.46 19.76 1.31
N THR A 117 1.45 19.93 2.16
CA THR A 117 1.32 20.96 3.21
C THR A 117 2.32 20.85 4.37
N ASN A 118 3.32 19.96 4.29
CA ASN A 118 4.36 19.87 5.30
C ASN A 118 5.28 21.08 5.10
N ALA A 119 5.35 21.96 6.10
CA ALA A 119 6.30 23.06 6.06
C ALA A 119 7.71 22.46 5.95
N VAL A 120 8.48 22.91 4.96
CA VAL A 120 9.91 22.60 4.90
C VAL A 120 10.53 23.30 6.11
N ASP A 121 10.84 22.53 7.16
CA ASP A 121 11.64 22.99 8.29
C ASP A 121 13.11 22.66 8.05
N TRP A 122 13.97 23.41 8.73
CA TRP A 122 15.41 23.33 8.56
C TRP A 122 15.98 21.97 8.99
N GLU A 123 15.40 21.36 10.03
CA GLU A 123 15.82 20.07 10.59
C GLU A 123 15.66 18.93 9.57
N ASN A 124 14.54 18.88 8.86
CA ASN A 124 14.30 17.90 7.80
C ASN A 124 15.21 18.10 6.57
N ALA A 125 15.55 19.36 6.25
CA ALA A 125 16.48 19.69 5.17
C ALA A 125 17.92 19.28 5.51
N GLU A 126 18.35 19.52 6.74
CA GLU A 126 19.67 19.14 7.26
C GLU A 126 19.83 17.61 7.28
N THR A 127 18.83 16.89 7.81
CA THR A 127 18.80 15.42 7.79
C THR A 127 18.91 14.86 6.36
N SER A 128 18.18 15.43 5.41
CA SER A 128 18.25 15.04 3.99
C SER A 128 19.66 15.25 3.39
N ALA A 129 20.29 16.37 3.73
CA ALA A 129 21.65 16.70 3.28
C ALA A 129 22.72 15.78 3.89
N GLU A 130 22.59 15.42 5.17
CA GLU A 130 23.48 14.48 5.84
C GLU A 130 23.44 13.09 5.18
N ILE A 131 22.25 12.59 4.81
CA ILE A 131 22.11 11.30 4.11
C ILE A 131 22.81 11.35 2.76
N ILE A 132 22.61 12.43 1.98
CA ILE A 132 23.27 12.60 0.69
C ILE A 132 24.80 12.59 0.88
N ASN A 133 25.31 13.35 1.85
CA ASN A 133 26.75 13.40 2.11
C ASN A 133 27.29 12.02 2.50
N ASN A 134 26.64 11.30 3.39
CA ASN A 134 27.08 9.96 3.80
C ASN A 134 27.06 8.96 2.62
N VAL A 135 26.08 9.06 1.72
CA VAL A 135 26.01 8.20 0.53
C VAL A 135 27.09 8.55 -0.51
N PHE A 136 27.49 9.82 -0.63
CA PHE A 136 28.46 10.27 -1.64
C PHE A 136 29.92 10.21 -1.16
N PHE A 137 30.20 10.28 0.14
CA PHE A 137 31.57 10.33 0.67
C PHE A 137 32.11 8.97 1.18
N ASP A 138 31.30 7.91 1.19
CA ASP A 138 31.76 6.53 1.50
C ASP A 138 32.31 5.77 0.27
N VAL A 139 32.44 6.42 -0.89
CA VAL A 139 33.13 5.85 -2.07
C VAL A 139 34.60 6.27 -2.04
N PRO A 140 35.57 5.35 -1.87
CA PRO A 140 36.98 5.71 -1.94
C PRO A 140 37.33 6.14 -3.37
N ILE A 141 37.99 7.30 -3.49
CA ILE A 141 38.58 7.83 -4.74
C ILE A 141 39.75 6.93 -5.18
#